data_AF-A0A1M7JND3-F1
#
_entry.id   AF-A0A1M7JND3-F1
#
_cell.length_a   1.000
_cell.length_b   1.000
_cell.length_c   1.000
_cell.angle_alpha   90.00
_cell.angle_beta   90.00
_cell.angle_gamma   90.00
#
_symmetry.space_group_name_H-M   'P 1'
#
loop_
_entity.id
_entity.type
_entity.pdbx_description
1 polymer ?
#
loop_
_entity_poly.entity_id
_entity_poly.type
_entity_poly.pdbx_seq_one_letter_code
_entity_poly.pdbx_strand_id
1 'polypeptide(L)' 'MRKLDQRIDDVRRAMYQAYEKKVSYHELLRISQELDRLLNQMEHGKKVI' A
#
# COMPACT_ATOMS: atom_id res chain seq x y z
N MET A 1 -8.25 14.13 -5.91
CA MET A 1 -7.29 13.29 -5.15
C MET A 1 -6.05 13.07 -6.01
N ARG A 2 -4.84 13.09 -5.42
CA ARG A 2 -3.60 12.81 -6.18
C ARG A 2 -3.62 11.32 -6.56
N LYS A 3 -3.14 10.96 -7.75
CA LYS A 3 -3.13 9.56 -8.24
C LYS A 3 -2.44 8.58 -7.27
N LEU A 4 -1.44 9.06 -6.53
CA LEU A 4 -0.73 8.28 -5.51
C LEU A 4 -1.61 7.95 -4.30
N ASP A 5 -2.40 8.92 -3.82
CA ASP A 5 -3.31 8.73 -2.68
C ASP A 5 -4.36 7.66 -3.01
N GLN A 6 -4.96 7.73 -4.20
CA GLN A 6 -5.93 6.74 -4.66
C GLN A 6 -5.33 5.32 -4.68
N ARG A 7 -4.09 5.21 -5.15
CA ARG A 7 -3.40 3.92 -5.24
C ARG A 7 -3.03 3.36 -3.87
N ILE A 8 -2.67 4.22 -2.91
CA ILE A 8 -2.44 3.83 -1.51
C ILE A 8 -3.73 3.26 -0.91
N ASP A 9 -4.87 3.91 -1.13
CA ASP A 9 -6.16 3.45 -0.59
C ASP A 9 -6.62 2.13 -1.24
N ASP A 10 -6.37 1.94 -2.52
CA ASP A 10 -6.67 0.68 -3.21
C ASP A 10 -5.82 -0.48 -2.66
N VAL A 11 -4.52 -0.26 -2.43
CA VAL A 11 -3.63 -1.28 -1.84
C VAL A 11 -3.99 -1.56 -0.38
N ARG A 12 -4.38 -0.55 0.41
CA ARG A 12 -4.89 -0.75 1.77
C ARG A 12 -6.12 -1.66 1.79
N ARG A 13 -7.09 -1.40 0.91
CA ARG A 13 -8.28 -2.26 0.77
C ARG A 13 -7.89 -3.69 0.39
N ALA A 14 -6.96 -3.87 -0.53
CA ALA A 14 -6.45 -5.19 -0.90
C ALA A 14 -5.79 -5.91 0.29
N MET A 15 -5.04 -5.20 1.14
CA MET A 15 -4.41 -5.77 2.33
C MET A 15 -5.44 -6.27 3.35
N TYR A 16 -6.50 -5.48 3.61
CA TYR A 16 -7.57 -5.90 4.52
C TYR A 16 -8.32 -7.12 3.98
N GLN A 17 -8.67 -7.10 2.70
CA GLN A 17 -9.34 -8.25 2.07
C GLN A 17 -8.46 -9.51 2.08
N ALA A 18 -7.16 -9.37 1.85
CA ALA A 18 -6.19 -10.45 1.93
C ALA A 18 -6.14 -11.06 3.34
N TYR A 19 -6.12 -10.20 4.37
CA TYR A 19 -6.16 -10.64 5.76
C TYR A 19 -7.47 -11.37 6.11
N GLU A 20 -8.62 -10.81 5.73
CA GLU A 20 -9.94 -11.42 5.96
C GLU A 20 -10.08 -12.79 5.26
N LYS A 21 -9.60 -12.89 4.02
CA LYS A 21 -9.65 -14.13 3.22
C LYS A 21 -8.60 -15.17 3.63
N LYS A 22 -7.76 -14.87 4.63
CA LYS A 22 -6.65 -15.74 5.06
C LYS A 22 -5.78 -16.20 3.89
N VAL A 23 -5.47 -15.27 2.98
CA VAL A 23 -4.59 -15.57 1.84
C VAL A 23 -3.22 -16.03 2.34
N SER A 24 -2.41 -16.60 1.45
CA SER A 24 -1.08 -17.07 1.82
C SER A 24 -0.25 -15.93 2.43
N TYR A 25 0.60 -16.26 3.40
CA TYR A 25 1.54 -15.30 3.98
C TYR A 25 2.35 -14.56 2.91
N HIS A 26 2.76 -15.27 1.86
CA HIS A 26 3.53 -14.69 0.77
C HIS A 26 2.75 -13.63 0.00
N GLU A 27 1.45 -13.85 -0.26
CA GLU A 27 0.60 -12.85 -0.90
C GLU A 27 0.36 -11.64 -0.01
N LEU A 28 0.11 -11.86 1.28
CA LEU A 28 -0.05 -10.77 2.25
C LEU A 28 1.23 -9.92 2.35
N LEU A 29 2.39 -10.57 2.39
CA LEU A 29 3.71 -9.92 2.40
C LEU A 29 3.96 -9.12 1.12
N ARG A 30 3.55 -9.62 -0.05
CA ARG A 30 3.69 -8.89 -1.31
C ARG A 30 2.87 -7.61 -1.30
N ILE A 31 1.64 -7.67 -0.79
CA ILE A 31 0.74 -6.50 -0.70
C ILE A 31 1.30 -5.48 0.31
N SER A 32 1.81 -5.93 1.46
CA SER A 32 2.39 -5.01 2.46
C SER A 32 3.63 -4.28 1.93
N GLN A 33 4.50 -4.99 1.19
CA GLN A 33 5.67 -4.38 0.56
C GLN A 33 5.30 -3.36 -0.52
N GLU A 34 4.23 -3.59 -1.27
CA GLU A 34 3.73 -2.61 -2.24
C GLU A 34 3.20 -1.35 -1.54
N LEU A 35 2.46 -1.52 -0.43
CA LEU A 35 1.97 -0.41 0.37
C LEU A 35 3.13 0.43 0.93
N ASP A 36 4.15 -0.22 1.52
CA ASP A 36 5.33 0.47 2.05
C ASP A 36 6.05 1.30 0.98
N ARG A 37 6.22 0.75 -0.22
CA ARG A 37 6.83 1.50 -1.35
C ARG A 37 6.02 2.76 -1.70
N LEU A 38 4.70 2.65 -1.76
CA LEU A 38 3.84 3.79 -2.09
C LEU A 38 3.84 4.85 -0.99
N LEU A 39 3.84 4.44 0.29
CA LEU A 39 3.94 5.34 1.42
C LEU A 39 5.29 6.07 1.43
N ASN A 40 6.39 5.36 1.17
CA ASN A 40 7.71 5.97 1.03
C ASN A 40 7.76 6.97 -0.13
N GLN A 41 7.16 6.66 -1.29
CA GLN A 41 7.06 7.61 -2.39
C GLN A 41 6.28 8.88 -2.00
N MET A 42 5.22 8.72 -1.18
CA MET A 42 4.44 9.85 -0.67
C MET A 42 5.25 10.70 0.31
N GLU A 43 6.00 10.08 1.23
CA GLU A 43 6.82 10.80 2.21
C GLU A 43 8.03 11.49 1.56
N HIS A 44 8.72 10.83 0.63
CA HIS A 44 9.83 11.42 -0.09
C HIS A 44 9.37 12.53 -1.05
N GLY A 45 8.17 12.43 -1.62
CA GLY A 45 7.54 13.52 -2.38
C GLY A 45 7.06 14.70 -1.52
N LYS A 46 7.00 14.55 -0.19
CA LYS A 46 6.67 15.63 0.77
C LYS A 46 7.90 16.34 1.34
N LYS A 47 9.12 15.82 1.14
CA LYS A 47 10.36 16.55 1.43
C LYS A 47 10.63 17.57 0.31
N VAL A 48 9.93 18.69 0.37
CA VAL A 48 10.38 19.95 -0.24
C VAL A 48 11.01 20.76 0.89
N ILE A 49 12.31 21.01 0.74
CA ILE A 49 13.19 22.05 1.34
C ILE A 49 12.68 22.70 2.64
#